data_AF-Q4C1I4-F1
#
_entry.id   AF-Q4C1I4-F1
#
_cell.length_a   1.000
_cell.length_b   1.000
_cell.length_c   1.000
_cell.angle_alpha   90.00
_cell.angle_beta   90.00
_cell.angle_gamma   90.00
#
_symmetry.space_group_name_H-M   'P 1'
#
loop_
_entity.id
_entity.type
_entity.pdbx_description
1 polymer ?
#
loop_
_entity_poly.entity_id
_entity_poly.type
_entity_poly.pdbx_seq_one_letter_code
_entity_poly.pdbx_strand_id
1 'polypeptide(L)'
;MGGTTNLNGEVNIGGILRTNGGTLNINNNITVEQLVSAGGTVNVNYDQDFANLTISGGTFEAIEPLAVTDLVWQGGTLRDTDITASESLILNGTTKDINNSIIDNQGLATWTSGTIRTFTNGSWFNRQNAELDIAGDLFLDYRSCTVMVMENAGLLRKSAGIGTSTLEITLSNQGEISIESGTLYFTAGFAQSQGVTELDGGNLRVAGNFEPRFRTSKSSIKYYKPGVNN
;
A
#
# COMPACT_ATOMS: atom_id res chain seq x y z
N MET A 1 -20.79 2.87 -16.65
CA MET A 1 -22.20 2.54 -16.35
C MET A 1 -22.74 3.55 -15.33
N GLY A 2 -24.05 3.77 -15.25
CA GLY A 2 -24.69 4.69 -14.30
C GLY A 2 -25.84 4.06 -13.49
N GLY A 3 -26.25 2.84 -13.85
CA GLY A 3 -27.17 1.99 -13.09
C GLY A 3 -26.50 0.66 -12.71
N THR A 4 -27.27 -0.32 -12.24
CA THR A 4 -26.76 -1.64 -11.87
C THR A 4 -26.58 -2.53 -13.09
N THR A 5 -25.43 -3.20 -13.21
CA THR A 5 -25.13 -4.22 -14.22
C THR A 5 -24.65 -5.48 -13.53
N ASN A 6 -25.24 -6.62 -13.90
CA ASN A 6 -24.91 -7.92 -13.33
C ASN A 6 -24.32 -8.82 -14.43
N LEU A 7 -23.11 -9.33 -14.22
CA LEU A 7 -22.48 -10.35 -15.06
C LEU A 7 -22.68 -11.70 -14.36
N ASN A 8 -23.76 -12.40 -14.72
CA ASN A 8 -24.19 -13.64 -14.06
C ASN A 8 -23.70 -14.92 -14.78
N GLY A 9 -23.29 -14.81 -16.03
CA GLY A 9 -22.71 -15.90 -16.81
C GLY A 9 -21.25 -15.63 -17.12
N GLU A 10 -20.58 -16.60 -17.72
CA GLU A 10 -19.23 -16.39 -18.25
C GLU A 10 -19.26 -15.32 -19.35
N VAL A 11 -18.45 -14.27 -19.20
CA VAL A 11 -18.39 -13.16 -20.16
C VAL A 11 -16.96 -12.95 -20.63
N ASN A 12 -16.76 -12.95 -21.94
CA ASN A 12 -15.50 -12.53 -22.55
C ASN A 12 -15.66 -11.15 -23.17
N ILE A 13 -14.97 -10.17 -22.60
CA ILE A 13 -14.86 -8.80 -23.07
C ILE A 13 -13.39 -8.66 -23.48
N GLY A 14 -13.07 -8.88 -24.75
CA GLY A 14 -11.69 -8.82 -25.28
C GLY A 14 -11.11 -7.40 -25.31
N GLY A 15 -11.28 -6.63 -24.24
CA GLY A 15 -10.89 -5.24 -24.09
C GLY A 15 -11.16 -4.72 -22.68
N ILE A 16 -11.39 -3.41 -22.57
CA ILE A 16 -11.57 -2.72 -21.30
C ILE A 16 -13.01 -2.81 -20.81
N LEU A 17 -13.22 -3.36 -19.61
CA LEU A 17 -14.46 -3.21 -18.86
C LEU A 17 -14.34 -2.02 -17.90
N ARG A 18 -15.22 -1.01 -18.03
CA ARG A 18 -15.13 0.23 -17.23
C ARG A 18 -16.42 0.60 -16.52
N THR A 19 -16.31 0.93 -15.24
CA THR A 19 -17.33 1.63 -14.46
C THR A 19 -16.95 3.10 -14.26
N ASN A 20 -17.92 4.01 -14.38
CA ASN A 20 -17.75 5.46 -14.14
C ASN A 20 -18.76 5.96 -13.08
N GLY A 21 -19.52 5.04 -12.49
CA GLY A 21 -20.76 5.27 -11.75
C GLY A 21 -21.60 3.98 -11.70
N GLY A 22 -22.74 4.03 -11.00
CA GLY A 22 -23.63 2.87 -10.84
C GLY A 22 -22.98 1.71 -10.08
N THR A 23 -23.50 0.49 -10.28
CA THR A 23 -22.98 -0.73 -9.64
C THR A 23 -22.68 -1.78 -10.70
N LEU A 24 -21.49 -2.37 -10.68
CA LEU A 24 -21.15 -3.55 -11.46
C LEU A 24 -20.99 -4.73 -10.51
N ASN A 25 -21.76 -5.80 -10.73
CA ASN A 25 -21.63 -7.06 -10.01
C ASN A 25 -21.05 -8.11 -10.95
N ILE A 26 -19.87 -8.64 -10.61
CA ILE A 26 -19.22 -9.76 -11.29
C ILE A 26 -19.56 -11.00 -10.46
N ASN A 27 -20.56 -11.77 -10.89
CA ASN A 27 -21.11 -12.91 -10.15
C ASN A 27 -20.66 -14.26 -10.74
N ASN A 28 -19.78 -14.22 -11.74
CA ASN A 28 -19.24 -15.38 -12.44
C ASN A 28 -17.90 -14.98 -13.08
N ASN A 29 -17.16 -15.96 -13.59
CA ASN A 29 -15.89 -15.73 -14.27
C ASN A 29 -16.06 -14.77 -15.46
N ILE A 30 -15.14 -13.82 -15.60
CA ILE A 30 -15.04 -12.93 -16.75
C ILE A 30 -13.62 -12.93 -17.29
N THR A 31 -13.50 -12.72 -18.60
CA THR A 31 -12.23 -12.43 -19.25
C THR A 31 -12.26 -10.98 -19.74
N VAL A 32 -11.32 -10.17 -19.25
CA VAL A 32 -11.10 -8.77 -19.66
C VAL A 32 -9.61 -8.55 -19.89
N GLU A 33 -9.27 -7.64 -20.81
CA GLU A 33 -7.87 -7.18 -20.90
C GLU A 33 -7.53 -6.26 -19.73
N GLN A 34 -8.50 -5.43 -19.30
CA GLN A 34 -8.38 -4.52 -18.18
C GLN A 34 -9.74 -4.27 -17.54
N LEU A 35 -9.79 -4.29 -16.21
CA LEU A 35 -10.91 -3.75 -15.43
C LEU A 35 -10.56 -2.34 -14.95
N VAL A 36 -11.46 -1.38 -15.15
CA VAL A 36 -11.32 -0.01 -14.65
C VAL A 36 -12.50 0.39 -13.76
N SER A 37 -12.24 0.56 -12.46
CA SER A 37 -13.16 1.15 -11.50
C SER A 37 -12.88 2.65 -11.37
N ALA A 38 -13.66 3.50 -12.04
CA ALA A 38 -13.46 4.96 -11.98
C ALA A 38 -14.51 5.71 -11.16
N GLY A 39 -15.54 5.01 -10.69
CA GLY A 39 -16.64 5.58 -9.91
C GLY A 39 -17.77 4.57 -9.73
N GLY A 40 -18.68 4.85 -8.80
CA GLY A 40 -19.72 3.89 -8.41
C GLY A 40 -19.15 2.75 -7.56
N THR A 41 -19.74 1.57 -7.68
CA THR A 41 -19.33 0.37 -6.94
C THR A 41 -19.03 -0.78 -7.90
N VAL A 42 -17.91 -1.46 -7.71
CA VAL A 42 -17.59 -2.75 -8.34
C VAL A 42 -17.59 -3.81 -7.25
N ASN A 43 -18.42 -4.84 -7.39
CA ASN A 43 -18.47 -5.99 -6.52
C ASN A 43 -18.00 -7.22 -7.30
N VAL A 44 -16.91 -7.84 -6.87
CA VAL A 44 -16.40 -9.11 -7.36
C VAL A 44 -16.92 -10.20 -6.42
N ASN A 45 -18.02 -10.85 -6.80
CA ASN A 45 -18.74 -11.85 -6.00
C ASN A 45 -18.39 -13.28 -6.43
N TYR A 46 -17.23 -13.46 -7.05
CA TYR A 46 -16.73 -14.73 -7.58
C TYR A 46 -15.20 -14.75 -7.46
N ASP A 47 -14.62 -15.93 -7.35
CA ASP A 47 -13.16 -16.12 -7.34
C ASP A 47 -12.59 -15.72 -8.72
N GLN A 48 -12.00 -14.53 -8.79
CA GLN A 48 -11.65 -13.86 -10.06
C GLN A 48 -10.36 -13.06 -9.92
N ASP A 49 -9.36 -13.47 -10.70
CA ASP A 49 -8.11 -12.71 -10.88
C ASP A 49 -8.18 -11.76 -12.08
N PHE A 50 -7.31 -10.75 -12.10
CA PHE A 50 -7.18 -9.82 -13.21
C PHE A 50 -5.72 -9.67 -13.65
N ALA A 51 -5.44 -9.63 -14.95
CA ALA A 51 -4.11 -9.20 -15.40
C ALA A 51 -3.89 -7.71 -15.07
N ASN A 52 -4.84 -6.86 -15.47
CA ASN A 52 -4.75 -5.42 -15.27
C ASN A 52 -5.98 -4.88 -14.55
N LEU A 53 -5.75 -4.21 -13.41
CA LEU A 53 -6.81 -3.51 -12.67
C LEU A 53 -6.41 -2.06 -12.45
N THR A 54 -7.32 -1.14 -12.78
CA THR A 54 -7.18 0.27 -12.42
C THR A 54 -8.33 0.71 -11.54
N ILE A 55 -8.03 1.14 -10.32
CA ILE A 55 -8.99 1.75 -9.41
C ILE A 55 -8.68 3.24 -9.34
N SER A 56 -9.51 4.07 -9.96
CA SER A 56 -9.34 5.53 -10.02
C SER A 56 -10.40 6.30 -9.24
N GLY A 57 -11.43 5.61 -8.76
CA GLY A 57 -12.47 6.17 -7.90
C GLY A 57 -13.54 5.14 -7.56
N GLY A 58 -14.55 5.57 -6.79
CA GLY A 58 -15.63 4.69 -6.35
C GLY A 58 -15.20 3.71 -5.24
N THR A 59 -16.01 2.67 -5.06
CA THR A 59 -15.74 1.57 -4.12
C THR A 59 -15.50 0.29 -4.91
N PHE A 60 -14.44 -0.44 -4.56
CA PHE A 60 -14.13 -1.76 -5.09
C PHE A 60 -14.16 -2.76 -3.93
N GLU A 61 -14.92 -3.84 -4.13
CA GLU A 61 -15.20 -4.89 -3.16
C GLU A 61 -14.99 -6.25 -3.84
N ALA A 62 -14.38 -7.20 -3.12
CA ALA A 62 -14.24 -8.58 -3.58
C ALA A 62 -14.39 -9.55 -2.41
N ILE A 63 -15.31 -10.51 -2.55
CA ILE A 63 -15.65 -11.42 -1.44
C ILE A 63 -14.59 -12.50 -1.20
N GLU A 64 -13.82 -12.82 -2.24
CA GLU A 64 -12.67 -13.72 -2.18
C GLU A 64 -11.39 -12.91 -2.42
N PRO A 65 -10.24 -13.35 -1.87
CA PRO A 65 -8.95 -12.80 -2.25
C PRO A 65 -8.74 -12.91 -3.75
N LEU A 66 -8.14 -11.89 -4.36
CA LEU A 66 -7.85 -11.87 -5.80
C LEU A 66 -6.40 -11.46 -6.09
N ALA A 67 -5.83 -12.08 -7.12
CA ALA A 67 -4.56 -11.69 -7.68
C ALA A 67 -4.73 -10.70 -8.84
N VAL A 68 -3.88 -9.67 -8.84
CA VAL A 68 -3.71 -8.73 -9.94
C VAL A 68 -2.25 -8.73 -10.37
N THR A 69 -1.98 -8.92 -11.66
CA THR A 69 -0.61 -8.80 -12.16
C THR A 69 -0.11 -7.36 -12.04
N ASP A 70 -0.84 -6.43 -12.67
CA ASP A 70 -0.56 -5.01 -12.68
C ASP A 70 -1.72 -4.19 -12.10
N LEU A 71 -1.51 -3.65 -10.90
CA LEU A 71 -2.48 -2.82 -10.19
C LEU A 71 -2.10 -1.33 -10.27
N VAL A 72 -3.01 -0.52 -10.80
CA VAL A 72 -2.91 0.94 -10.77
C VAL A 72 -3.99 1.52 -9.86
N TRP A 73 -3.60 2.01 -8.68
CA TRP A 73 -4.51 2.59 -7.71
C TRP A 73 -4.38 4.12 -7.62
N GLN A 74 -5.30 4.79 -8.30
CA GLN A 74 -5.37 6.23 -8.50
C GLN A 74 -6.29 6.96 -7.51
N GLY A 75 -7.15 6.23 -6.80
CA GLY A 75 -8.04 6.78 -5.78
C GLY A 75 -9.24 5.87 -5.50
N GLY A 76 -10.15 6.34 -4.65
CA GLY A 76 -11.34 5.57 -4.24
C GLY A 76 -11.09 4.68 -3.04
N THR A 77 -11.97 3.72 -2.82
CA THR A 77 -12.00 2.87 -1.62
C THR A 77 -11.87 1.40 -2.00
N LEU A 78 -10.89 0.72 -1.42
CA LEU A 78 -10.91 -0.73 -1.24
C LEU A 78 -11.68 -1.02 0.04
N ARG A 79 -12.74 -1.84 -0.07
CA ARG A 79 -13.54 -2.27 1.06
C ARG A 79 -13.68 -3.78 1.05
N ASP A 80 -13.50 -4.42 2.20
CA ASP A 80 -13.70 -5.86 2.35
C ASP A 80 -13.00 -6.67 1.24
N THR A 81 -11.77 -6.28 0.87
CA THR A 81 -11.03 -6.81 -0.29
C THR A 81 -9.61 -7.17 0.08
N ASP A 82 -9.20 -8.39 -0.24
CA ASP A 82 -7.80 -8.81 -0.14
C ASP A 82 -7.22 -8.90 -1.55
N ILE A 83 -6.25 -8.02 -1.86
CA ILE A 83 -5.66 -7.92 -3.19
C ILE A 83 -4.17 -8.25 -3.16
N THR A 84 -3.75 -9.15 -4.04
CA THR A 84 -2.33 -9.45 -4.28
C THR A 84 -1.89 -8.76 -5.56
N ALA A 85 -0.92 -7.85 -5.50
CA ALA A 85 -0.27 -7.28 -6.68
C ALA A 85 1.00 -8.08 -6.99
N SER A 86 0.97 -8.92 -8.03
CA SER A 86 2.03 -9.91 -8.26
C SER A 86 3.28 -9.34 -8.94
N GLU A 87 3.14 -8.35 -9.83
CA GLU A 87 4.25 -7.77 -10.59
C GLU A 87 4.41 -6.26 -10.36
N SER A 88 3.31 -5.50 -10.44
CA SER A 88 3.36 -4.03 -10.28
C SER A 88 2.21 -3.46 -9.45
N LEU A 89 2.54 -2.48 -8.61
CA LEU A 89 1.59 -1.66 -7.86
C LEU A 89 1.90 -0.17 -7.98
N ILE A 90 1.16 0.53 -8.83
CA ILE A 90 1.33 1.98 -9.03
C ILE A 90 0.31 2.74 -8.19
N LEU A 91 0.79 3.55 -7.25
CA LEU A 91 -0.02 4.38 -6.36
C LEU A 91 0.19 5.85 -6.72
N ASN A 92 -0.78 6.45 -7.42
CA ASN A 92 -0.70 7.85 -7.88
C ASN A 92 -2.09 8.51 -7.88
N GLY A 93 -2.25 9.71 -8.44
CA GLY A 93 -3.54 10.41 -8.41
C GLY A 93 -3.91 10.91 -7.02
N THR A 94 -5.13 10.60 -6.58
CA THR A 94 -5.83 11.15 -5.41
C THR A 94 -5.86 10.18 -4.22
N THR A 95 -6.65 10.53 -3.19
CA THR A 95 -6.78 9.78 -1.95
C THR A 95 -7.28 8.34 -2.18
N LYS A 96 -6.64 7.40 -1.48
CA LYS A 96 -6.93 5.96 -1.48
C LYS A 96 -7.35 5.53 -0.09
N ASP A 97 -8.51 4.90 0.03
CA ASP A 97 -9.03 4.43 1.30
C ASP A 97 -8.90 2.91 1.40
N ILE A 98 -8.29 2.42 2.48
CA ILE A 98 -8.22 1.01 2.85
C ILE A 98 -9.19 0.80 4.01
N ASN A 99 -10.24 0.01 3.80
CA ASN A 99 -11.23 -0.30 4.82
C ASN A 99 -11.53 -1.81 4.89
N ASN A 100 -11.05 -2.47 5.94
CA ASN A 100 -11.12 -3.91 6.14
C ASN A 100 -10.57 -4.66 4.91
N SER A 101 -9.32 -4.36 4.55
CA SER A 101 -8.73 -4.81 3.29
C SER A 101 -7.24 -5.08 3.46
N ILE A 102 -6.73 -6.07 2.74
CA ILE A 102 -5.32 -6.43 2.69
C ILE A 102 -4.73 -6.05 1.34
N ILE A 103 -3.53 -5.47 1.37
CA ILE A 103 -2.70 -5.29 0.18
C ILE A 103 -1.47 -6.17 0.34
N ASP A 104 -1.33 -7.16 -0.54
CA ASP A 104 -0.17 -8.04 -0.61
C ASP A 104 0.66 -7.69 -1.85
N ASN A 105 1.71 -6.91 -1.64
CA ASN A 105 2.65 -6.54 -2.69
C ASN A 105 3.75 -7.59 -2.84
N GLN A 106 3.79 -8.24 -3.99
CA GLN A 106 4.81 -9.23 -4.36
C GLN A 106 5.80 -8.70 -5.42
N GLY A 107 5.50 -7.55 -6.03
CA GLY A 107 6.30 -6.97 -7.09
C GLY A 107 6.82 -5.56 -6.77
N LEU A 108 6.92 -4.74 -7.81
CA LEU A 108 7.41 -3.35 -7.71
C LEU A 108 6.25 -2.39 -7.45
N ALA A 109 6.18 -1.88 -6.23
CA ALA A 109 5.26 -0.83 -5.84
C ALA A 109 5.91 0.55 -5.84
N THR A 110 5.26 1.55 -6.43
CA THR A 110 5.72 2.94 -6.40
C THR A 110 4.57 3.87 -6.03
N TRP A 111 4.76 4.62 -4.96
CA TRP A 111 3.84 5.63 -4.47
C TRP A 111 4.35 7.03 -4.73
N THR A 112 3.64 7.77 -5.59
CA THR A 112 4.07 9.09 -6.08
C THR A 112 3.13 10.21 -5.68
N SER A 113 1.85 9.93 -5.43
CA SER A 113 0.89 10.95 -5.00
C SER A 113 -0.38 10.39 -4.36
N GLY A 114 -1.11 11.28 -3.70
CA GLY A 114 -2.37 10.98 -3.02
C GLY A 114 -2.15 10.39 -1.63
N THR A 115 -2.93 10.85 -0.65
CA THR A 115 -2.91 10.30 0.71
C THR A 115 -3.47 8.87 0.70
N ILE A 116 -2.83 7.95 1.41
CA ILE A 116 -3.44 6.66 1.74
C ILE A 116 -4.09 6.83 3.11
N ARG A 117 -5.39 6.52 3.23
CA ARG A 117 -6.12 6.59 4.49
C ARG A 117 -6.50 5.17 4.91
N THR A 118 -6.26 4.87 6.18
CA THR A 118 -6.59 3.56 6.76
C THR A 118 -7.72 3.70 7.76
N PHE A 119 -8.66 2.75 7.71
CA PHE A 119 -9.80 2.67 8.61
C PHE A 119 -9.71 1.36 9.41
N THR A 120 -10.77 0.55 9.40
CA THR A 120 -10.84 -0.71 10.15
C THR A 120 -9.94 -1.78 9.53
N ASN A 121 -9.24 -2.57 10.36
CA ASN A 121 -8.58 -3.83 9.99
C ASN A 121 -7.77 -3.83 8.67
N GLY A 122 -7.12 -2.73 8.31
CA GLY A 122 -6.21 -2.69 7.16
C GLY A 122 -4.92 -3.46 7.46
N SER A 123 -4.34 -4.13 6.47
CA SER A 123 -2.97 -4.67 6.53
C SER A 123 -2.24 -4.50 5.21
N TRP A 124 -0.92 -4.36 5.28
CA TRP A 124 -0.05 -4.30 4.10
C TRP A 124 1.12 -5.27 4.24
N PHE A 125 1.30 -6.14 3.27
CA PHE A 125 2.46 -7.03 3.17
C PHE A 125 3.34 -6.59 2.00
N ASN A 126 4.59 -6.24 2.26
CA ASN A 126 5.61 -6.08 1.23
C ASN A 126 6.51 -7.32 1.27
N ARG A 127 6.27 -8.27 0.36
CA ARG A 127 6.86 -9.61 0.42
C ARG A 127 8.36 -9.60 0.10
N GLN A 128 9.01 -10.74 0.34
CA GLN A 128 10.41 -10.92 -0.03
C GLN A 128 10.58 -10.70 -1.54
N ASN A 129 11.64 -9.98 -1.93
CA ASN A 129 11.93 -9.54 -3.30
C ASN A 129 10.95 -8.49 -3.87
N ALA A 130 9.93 -8.08 -3.12
CA ALA A 130 9.07 -6.95 -3.49
C ALA A 130 9.70 -5.62 -3.04
N GLU A 131 9.29 -4.53 -3.68
CA GLU A 131 9.68 -3.18 -3.34
C GLU A 131 8.45 -2.32 -3.08
N LEU A 132 8.48 -1.48 -2.05
CA LEU A 132 7.60 -0.32 -1.91
C LEU A 132 8.44 0.95 -1.89
N ASP A 133 8.41 1.70 -2.98
CA ASP A 133 9.07 3.00 -3.08
C ASP A 133 8.11 4.16 -2.80
N ILE A 134 8.44 4.97 -1.80
CA ILE A 134 7.77 6.20 -1.42
C ILE A 134 8.51 7.35 -2.12
N ALA A 135 8.05 7.69 -3.32
CA ALA A 135 8.69 8.63 -4.23
C ALA A 135 8.14 10.07 -4.09
N GLY A 136 8.11 10.59 -2.86
CA GLY A 136 7.68 11.97 -2.57
C GLY A 136 7.52 12.23 -1.08
N ASP A 137 7.01 13.41 -0.72
CA ASP A 137 6.64 13.77 0.66
C ASP A 137 5.18 13.40 0.91
N LEU A 138 4.95 12.14 1.28
CA LEU A 138 3.64 11.50 1.23
C LEU A 138 3.08 11.16 2.61
N PHE A 139 1.77 11.00 2.69
CA PHE A 139 1.08 10.78 3.95
C PHE A 139 0.21 9.55 3.92
N LEU A 140 0.48 8.62 4.84
CA LEU A 140 -0.40 7.52 5.17
C LEU A 140 -1.05 7.86 6.52
N ASP A 141 -2.33 8.22 6.44
CA ASP A 141 -3.17 8.77 7.50
C ASP A 141 -3.98 7.65 8.17
N TYR A 142 -3.88 7.56 9.49
CA TYR A 142 -4.73 6.68 10.28
C TYR A 142 -6.01 7.41 10.70
N ARG A 143 -7.15 6.95 10.19
CA ARG A 143 -8.43 7.65 10.38
C ARG A 143 -9.21 7.15 11.59
N SER A 144 -9.31 5.84 11.78
CA SER A 144 -10.18 5.26 12.82
C SER A 144 -9.95 3.77 13.07
N CYS A 145 -10.47 3.27 14.20
CA CYS A 145 -10.52 1.87 14.61
C CYS A 145 -9.17 1.29 15.01
N THR A 146 -8.47 0.64 14.08
CA THR A 146 -7.25 -0.10 14.38
C THR A 146 -6.14 0.45 13.52
N VAL A 147 -5.02 0.81 14.15
CA VAL A 147 -3.82 1.22 13.41
C VAL A 147 -3.40 0.06 12.51
N MET A 148 -3.30 0.31 11.20
CA MET A 148 -2.88 -0.70 10.24
C MET A 148 -1.45 -1.18 10.55
N VAL A 149 -1.23 -2.48 10.38
CA VAL A 149 0.10 -3.09 10.43
C VAL A 149 0.64 -3.21 9.01
N MET A 150 1.89 -2.81 8.83
CA MET A 150 2.66 -3.10 7.62
C MET A 150 3.79 -4.05 7.96
N GLU A 151 3.86 -5.18 7.25
CA GLU A 151 4.98 -6.11 7.31
C GLU A 151 5.88 -5.93 6.10
N ASN A 152 7.14 -5.58 6.34
CA ASN A 152 8.13 -5.46 5.28
C ASN A 152 9.12 -6.62 5.35
N ALA A 153 9.04 -7.54 4.39
CA ALA A 153 10.05 -8.59 4.15
C ALA A 153 10.92 -8.29 2.91
N GLY A 154 10.48 -7.36 2.06
CA GLY A 154 11.21 -6.87 0.89
C GLY A 154 11.97 -5.57 1.17
N LEU A 155 11.99 -4.67 0.19
CA LEU A 155 12.57 -3.33 0.28
C LEU A 155 11.49 -2.28 0.51
N LEU A 156 11.60 -1.48 1.56
CA LEU A 156 10.86 -0.25 1.77
C LEU A 156 11.79 0.94 1.50
N ARG A 157 11.57 1.64 0.38
CA ARG A 157 12.44 2.74 -0.06
C ARG A 157 11.75 4.09 0.08
N LYS A 158 12.50 5.12 0.46
CA LYS A 158 12.12 6.53 0.36
C LYS A 158 13.12 7.20 -0.59
N SER A 159 12.80 7.22 -1.88
CA SER A 159 13.73 7.65 -2.94
C SER A 159 13.72 9.15 -3.23
N ALA A 160 12.57 9.82 -3.06
CA ALA A 160 12.38 11.19 -3.53
C ALA A 160 11.58 12.05 -2.55
N GLY A 161 11.66 13.36 -2.69
CA GLY A 161 11.08 14.34 -1.75
C GLY A 161 12.07 14.71 -0.64
N ILE A 162 12.23 16.01 -0.38
CA ILE A 162 13.18 16.54 0.61
C ILE A 162 12.54 16.71 1.99
N GLY A 163 11.22 16.67 2.06
CA GLY A 163 10.43 16.79 3.26
C GLY A 163 10.22 15.46 3.97
N THR A 164 9.10 15.35 4.68
CA THR A 164 8.76 14.18 5.48
C THR A 164 7.67 13.35 4.80
N SER A 165 7.93 12.06 4.61
CA SER A 165 6.87 11.08 4.44
C SER A 165 6.45 10.56 5.80
N THR A 166 5.19 10.75 6.16
CA THR A 166 4.66 10.32 7.46
C THR A 166 3.75 9.11 7.27
N LEU A 167 4.05 8.05 8.03
CA LEU A 167 3.33 6.79 8.01
C LEU A 167 2.73 6.52 9.39
N GLU A 168 1.42 6.69 9.52
CA GLU A 168 0.69 6.45 10.76
C GLU A 168 0.28 4.98 10.91
N ILE A 169 1.28 4.10 10.84
CA ILE A 169 1.13 2.65 10.93
C ILE A 169 2.12 2.07 11.92
N THR A 170 1.85 0.83 12.33
CA THR A 170 2.85 0.00 12.98
C THR A 170 3.65 -0.74 11.92
N LEU A 171 4.95 -0.49 11.83
CA LEU A 171 5.85 -1.23 10.94
C LEU A 171 6.49 -2.41 11.68
N SER A 172 6.38 -3.60 11.09
CA SER A 172 7.20 -4.78 11.40
C SER A 172 8.17 -5.04 10.24
N ASN A 173 9.45 -4.71 10.43
CA ASN A 173 10.47 -4.89 9.41
C ASN A 173 11.28 -6.17 9.64
N GLN A 174 11.36 -6.99 8.59
CA GLN A 174 12.20 -8.17 8.44
C GLN A 174 13.15 -8.04 7.23
N GLY A 175 12.84 -7.14 6.29
CA GLY A 175 13.63 -6.85 5.10
C GLY A 175 14.47 -5.57 5.21
N GLU A 176 14.64 -4.90 4.09
CA GLU A 176 15.47 -3.70 3.98
C GLU A 176 14.61 -2.42 4.02
N ILE A 177 15.12 -1.39 4.69
CA ILE A 177 14.64 -0.02 4.58
C ILE A 177 15.77 0.82 4.02
N SER A 178 15.56 1.51 2.91
CA SER A 178 16.50 2.48 2.35
C SER A 178 15.89 3.87 2.33
N ILE A 179 16.57 4.85 2.94
CA ILE A 179 16.13 6.25 2.97
C ILE A 179 17.15 7.12 2.27
N GLU A 180 16.88 7.42 1.01
CA GLU A 180 17.80 8.11 0.10
C GLU A 180 17.60 9.64 0.12
N SER A 181 16.41 10.10 0.51
CA SER A 181 16.10 11.53 0.58
C SER A 181 15.04 11.88 1.64
N GLY A 182 15.19 13.05 2.26
CA GLY A 182 14.21 13.61 3.19
C GLY A 182 14.12 12.84 4.52
N THR A 183 12.91 12.72 5.07
CA THR A 183 12.64 11.98 6.30
C THR A 183 11.52 10.95 6.08
N LEU A 184 11.73 9.71 6.52
CA LEU A 184 10.67 8.72 6.70
C LEU A 184 10.28 8.70 8.17
N TYR A 185 9.01 8.98 8.48
CA TYR A 185 8.52 9.12 9.84
C TYR A 185 7.41 8.11 10.16
N PHE A 186 7.66 7.19 11.09
CA PHE A 186 6.63 6.30 11.64
C PHE A 186 6.08 6.86 12.95
N THR A 187 4.76 7.01 13.05
CA THR A 187 4.13 7.62 14.24
C THR A 187 3.52 6.63 15.23
N ALA A 188 3.18 5.41 14.80
CA ALA A 188 2.45 4.47 15.64
C ALA A 188 3.28 3.27 16.13
N GLY A 189 4.34 2.89 15.42
CA GLY A 189 5.29 1.89 15.91
C GLY A 189 6.32 1.48 14.86
N PHE A 190 7.50 1.07 15.32
CA PHE A 190 8.58 0.58 14.46
C PHE A 190 9.32 -0.56 15.17
N ALA A 191 9.30 -1.75 14.57
CA ALA A 191 10.04 -2.90 15.04
C ALA A 191 10.96 -3.42 13.92
N GLN A 192 12.28 -3.38 14.16
CA GLN A 192 13.28 -4.01 13.30
C GLN A 192 13.64 -5.39 13.87
N SER A 193 13.09 -6.45 13.28
CA SER A 193 13.29 -7.82 13.75
C SER A 193 14.40 -8.56 12.99
N GLN A 194 14.56 -8.28 11.69
CA GLN A 194 15.62 -8.78 10.79
C GLN A 194 15.94 -7.72 9.73
N GLY A 195 16.91 -8.00 8.84
CA GLY A 195 17.26 -7.09 7.73
C GLY A 195 18.07 -5.86 8.16
N VAL A 196 18.04 -4.81 7.33
CA VAL A 196 18.87 -3.60 7.47
C VAL A 196 18.02 -2.33 7.32
N THR A 197 18.42 -1.26 8.02
CA THR A 197 17.94 0.10 7.76
C THR A 197 19.14 0.93 7.34
N GLU A 198 19.13 1.41 6.10
CA GLU A 198 20.16 2.24 5.50
C GLU A 198 19.66 3.69 5.35
N LEU A 199 20.52 4.63 5.76
CA LEU A 199 20.28 6.08 5.66
C LEU A 199 21.25 6.66 4.62
N ASP A 200 20.91 6.53 3.34
CA ASP A 200 21.74 6.99 2.22
C ASP A 200 21.39 8.43 1.78
N GLY A 201 21.47 9.37 2.72
CA GLY A 201 21.15 10.78 2.47
C GLY A 201 19.81 11.25 3.07
N GLY A 202 19.00 10.32 3.57
CA GLY A 202 17.77 10.62 4.31
C GLY A 202 17.87 10.40 5.83
N ASN A 203 16.73 10.55 6.50
CA ASN A 203 16.58 10.40 7.95
C ASN A 203 15.43 9.46 8.30
N LEU A 204 15.60 8.63 9.32
CA LEU A 204 14.50 7.91 9.96
C LEU A 204 14.03 8.67 11.21
N ARG A 205 12.73 8.88 11.34
CA ARG A 205 12.09 9.35 12.56
C ARG A 205 11.07 8.30 13.04
N VAL A 206 11.01 8.07 14.34
CA VAL A 206 10.03 7.18 14.97
C VAL A 206 9.46 7.89 16.20
N ALA A 207 8.15 7.83 16.41
CA ALA A 207 7.54 8.28 17.65
C ALA A 207 7.63 7.19 18.73
N GLY A 208 7.97 7.55 19.97
CA GLY A 208 8.04 6.61 21.10
C GLY A 208 9.36 5.84 21.21
N ASN A 209 9.33 4.66 21.84
CA ASN A 209 10.51 3.84 22.10
C ASN A 209 11.03 3.20 20.80
N PHE A 210 12.20 3.63 20.38
CA PHE A 210 12.98 2.95 19.35
C PHE A 210 13.63 1.71 19.98
N GLU A 211 13.28 0.51 19.53
CA GLU A 211 13.89 -0.76 19.96
C GLU A 211 14.83 -1.31 18.87
N PRO A 212 16.00 -0.70 18.65
CA PRO A 212 16.90 -1.17 17.60
C PRO A 212 17.63 -2.44 18.04
N ARG A 213 17.44 -3.54 17.31
CA ARG A 213 18.33 -4.69 17.36
C ARG A 213 19.48 -4.49 16.37
N PHE A 214 20.42 -3.60 16.68
CA PHE A 214 21.62 -3.44 15.85
C PHE A 214 22.51 -4.69 15.97
N ARG A 215 22.71 -5.44 14.88
CA ARG A 215 23.97 -6.20 14.70
C ARG A 215 24.99 -5.23 14.15
N THR A 216 25.92 -4.79 15.00
CA THR A 216 27.02 -3.95 14.56
C THR A 216 28.01 -4.78 13.76
N SER A 217 28.17 -4.47 12.47
CA SER A 217 29.42 -4.76 11.76
C SER A 217 30.03 -3.44 11.29
N LYS A 218 31.00 -2.98 12.10
CA LYS A 218 31.96 -1.88 11.90
C LYS A 218 31.50 -0.42 12.06
N SER A 219 32.02 0.14 13.17
CA SER A 219 32.49 1.50 13.46
C SER A 219 31.51 2.69 13.49
N SER A 220 31.35 3.19 14.74
CA SER A 220 31.00 4.55 15.18
C SER A 220 29.56 5.04 15.08
N ILE A 221 28.72 4.58 16.01
CA ILE A 221 27.58 5.41 16.49
C ILE A 221 28.13 6.36 17.57
N LYS A 222 28.16 7.66 17.28
CA LYS A 222 28.36 8.70 18.30
C LYS A 222 27.00 9.07 18.86
N TYR A 223 26.73 8.70 20.11
CA TYR A 223 25.57 9.21 20.85
C TYR A 223 25.90 10.60 21.41
N TYR A 224 25.10 11.61 21.08
CA TYR A 224 25.09 12.87 21.81
C TYR A 224 24.05 12.77 22.92
N LYS A 225 24.48 12.79 24.19
CA LYS A 225 23.57 13.07 25.32
C LYS A 225 23.49 14.59 25.49
N PRO A 226 22.30 15.21 25.52
CA PRO A 226 22.16 16.58 25.97
C PRO A 226 22.62 16.67 27.42
N GLY A 227 23.59 17.54 27.71
CA GLY A 227 24.02 17.81 29.07
C GLY A 227 22.89 18.43 29.88
N VAL A 228 22.64 17.88 31.07
CA VAL A 228 21.91 18.60 32.12
C VAL A 228 22.84 19.69 32.61
N ASN A 229 22.51 20.95 32.34
CA ASN A 229 23.19 22.08 32.95
C ASN A 229 22.82 22.10 34.45
N ASN A 230 23.84 22.10 35.32
CA ASN A 230 23.70 22.34 36.75
C ASN A 230 23.08 23.72 37.03
#